data_AF-A0A4V0HZ58-F1
#
_entry.id   AF-A0A4V0HZ58-F1
#
_cell.length_a   1.000
_cell.length_b   1.000
_cell.length_c   1.000
_cell.angle_alpha   90.00
_cell.angle_beta   90.00
_cell.angle_gamma   90.00
#
_symmetry.space_group_name_H-M   'P 1'
#
loop_
_entity.id
_entity.type
_entity.pdbx_description
1 polymer ?
#
loop_
_entity_poly.entity_id
_entity_poly.type
_entity_poly.pdbx_seq_one_letter_code
_entity_poly.pdbx_strand_id
1 'polypeptide(L)'
;MLRITLALALGVAALTLSGATNNVRAEDKKAEAKTLEGTLTCTKCALKETKVCGHALIVKEGDKKVTYYISDKGGKEPYHKACCTADVDGVKVAGKVTEKDGKKTIEDAKVTLPK
;
A
#
# COMPACT_ATOMS: atom_id res chain seq x y z
N MET A 1 67.12 5.77 -16.61
CA MET A 1 65.74 5.65 -16.11
C MET A 1 64.99 4.84 -17.13
N LEU A 2 64.91 3.54 -16.88
CA LEU A 2 64.57 2.52 -17.86
C LEU A 2 63.27 1.86 -17.42
N ARG A 3 62.52 1.37 -18.41
CA ARG A 3 61.52 0.29 -18.34
C ARG A 3 60.07 0.76 -18.18
N ILE A 4 59.06 0.27 -18.92
CA ILE A 4 58.90 -0.51 -20.16
C ILE A 4 57.36 -0.60 -20.28
N THR A 5 56.86 -0.43 -21.49
CA THR A 5 55.48 -0.74 -21.90
C THR A 5 55.14 -2.23 -21.75
N LEU A 6 53.85 -2.54 -21.57
CA LEU A 6 53.15 -3.75 -22.04
C LEU A 6 53.17 -5.05 -21.18
N ALA A 7 52.03 -5.74 -21.22
CA ALA A 7 51.72 -7.12 -20.79
C ALA A 7 51.47 -7.35 -19.29
N LEU A 8 50.23 -7.64 -18.85
CA LEU A 8 49.49 -8.91 -19.00
C LEU A 8 50.21 -10.08 -18.31
N ALA A 9 49.85 -10.38 -17.05
CA ALA A 9 49.73 -11.74 -16.53
C ALA A 9 49.31 -11.75 -15.05
N LEU A 10 48.10 -12.28 -14.81
CA LEU A 10 47.78 -13.29 -13.80
C LEU A 10 48.25 -13.05 -12.36
N GLY A 11 47.39 -12.40 -11.58
CA GLY A 11 47.35 -12.53 -10.12
C GLY A 11 45.97 -13.00 -9.69
N VAL A 12 45.80 -14.33 -9.54
CA VAL A 12 44.62 -14.96 -8.95
C VAL A 12 44.52 -14.52 -7.49
N ALA A 13 43.59 -13.62 -7.18
CA ALA A 13 43.19 -13.29 -5.81
C ALA A 13 41.81 -13.87 -5.55
N ALA A 14 41.81 -14.80 -4.59
CA ALA A 14 40.70 -15.63 -4.19
C ALA A 14 39.49 -14.85 -3.64
N LEU A 15 38.31 -15.42 -3.92
CA LEU A 15 37.09 -15.45 -3.12
C LEU A 15 36.89 -14.34 -2.06
N THR A 16 35.94 -13.45 -2.33
CA THR A 16 34.92 -13.12 -1.33
C THR A 16 33.54 -13.10 -2.00
N LEU A 17 32.88 -14.26 -1.95
CA LEU A 17 31.44 -14.37 -2.12
C LEU A 17 30.81 -13.82 -0.83
N SER A 18 30.20 -12.64 -0.88
CA SER A 18 29.33 -12.16 0.19
C SER A 18 28.31 -11.20 -0.42
N GLY A 19 27.13 -11.75 -0.69
CA GLY A 19 26.04 -11.05 -1.34
C GLY A 19 25.58 -9.84 -0.54
N ALA A 20 25.50 -8.70 -1.22
CA ALA A 20 24.39 -7.79 -1.01
C ALA A 20 23.23 -8.31 -1.85
N THR A 21 22.64 -9.42 -1.42
CA THR A 21 21.23 -9.66 -1.71
C THR A 21 20.51 -8.42 -1.19
N ASN A 22 20.03 -7.59 -2.11
CA ASN A 22 18.91 -6.70 -1.83
C ASN A 22 17.78 -7.61 -1.37
N ASN A 23 17.80 -7.92 -0.08
CA ASN A 23 16.66 -8.32 0.67
C ASN A 23 15.72 -7.11 0.57
N VAL A 24 14.97 -7.03 -0.53
CA VAL A 24 13.54 -6.78 -0.42
C VAL A 24 13.06 -7.87 0.54
N ARG A 25 13.22 -7.57 1.83
CA ARG A 25 12.33 -8.08 2.85
C ARG A 25 10.99 -7.55 2.36
N ALA A 26 10.28 -8.41 1.63
CA ALA A 26 8.87 -8.58 1.89
C ALA A 26 8.81 -8.77 3.40
N GLU A 27 8.69 -7.65 4.12
CA GLU A 27 8.27 -7.67 5.49
C GLU A 27 6.96 -8.43 5.41
N ASP A 28 6.99 -9.65 5.92
CA ASP A 28 5.83 -10.38 6.39
C ASP A 28 5.22 -9.44 7.45
N LYS A 29 4.53 -8.39 6.99
CA LYS A 29 3.86 -7.40 7.81
C LYS A 29 2.70 -8.17 8.38
N LYS A 30 2.97 -8.83 9.51
CA LYS A 30 2.01 -9.19 10.53
C LYS A 30 1.00 -8.05 10.53
N ALA A 31 -0.17 -8.30 9.97
CA ALA A 31 -1.04 -7.20 9.59
C ALA A 31 -1.58 -6.58 10.87
N GLU A 32 -0.90 -5.51 11.30
CA GLU A 32 -1.23 -4.78 12.51
C GLU A 32 -2.53 -4.03 12.27
N ALA A 33 -3.41 -4.06 13.26
CA ALA A 33 -4.58 -3.20 13.28
C ALA A 33 -4.11 -1.75 13.30
N LYS A 34 -4.31 -1.03 12.20
CA LYS A 34 -3.94 0.38 12.05
C LYS A 34 -5.21 1.20 11.92
N THR A 35 -5.20 2.37 12.56
CA THR A 35 -6.23 3.39 12.34
C THR A 35 -5.70 4.38 11.31
N LEU A 36 -6.38 4.48 10.19
CA LEU A 36 -6.08 5.40 9.10
C LEU A 36 -7.15 6.48 9.06
N GLU A 37 -6.76 7.72 8.81
CA GLU A 37 -7.68 8.83 8.58
C GLU A 37 -7.54 9.29 7.13
N GLY A 38 -8.66 9.53 6.46
CA GLY A 38 -8.63 9.96 5.07
C GLY A 38 -10.02 10.24 4.50
N THR A 39 -10.09 10.23 3.18
CA THR A 39 -11.31 10.49 2.42
C THR A 39 -11.97 9.16 2.06
N LEU A 40 -13.17 8.90 2.58
CA LEU A 40 -13.99 7.76 2.21
C LEU A 40 -14.65 8.00 0.85
N THR A 41 -14.44 7.08 -0.08
CA THR A 41 -14.93 7.15 -1.45
C THR A 41 -15.62 5.87 -1.88
N CYS A 42 -16.58 5.98 -2.81
CA CYS A 42 -17.27 4.84 -3.40
C CYS A 42 -16.47 4.27 -4.58
N THR A 43 -16.09 3.00 -4.50
CA THR A 43 -15.28 2.32 -5.53
C THR A 43 -15.99 2.16 -6.86
N LYS A 44 -17.33 2.14 -6.85
CA LYS A 44 -18.16 2.10 -8.06
C LYS A 44 -18.40 3.50 -8.64
N CYS A 45 -18.93 4.42 -7.84
CA CYS A 45 -19.44 5.69 -8.35
C CYS A 45 -18.32 6.71 -8.57
N ALA A 46 -17.43 6.88 -7.58
CA ALA A 46 -16.37 7.87 -7.63
C ALA A 46 -15.14 7.34 -8.37
N LEU A 47 -14.69 6.11 -8.06
CA LEU A 47 -13.49 5.53 -8.68
C LEU A 47 -13.77 4.79 -10.00
N LYS A 48 -15.00 4.33 -10.24
CA LYS A 48 -15.39 3.55 -11.44
C LYS A 48 -14.57 2.28 -11.65
N GLU A 49 -14.06 1.68 -10.57
CA GLU A 49 -13.21 0.48 -10.63
C GLU A 49 -13.99 -0.82 -10.41
N THR A 50 -15.17 -0.75 -9.79
CA THR A 50 -16.00 -1.92 -9.45
C THR A 50 -17.38 -1.82 -10.07
N LYS A 51 -18.00 -2.98 -10.35
CA LYS A 51 -19.39 -3.06 -10.85
C LYS A 51 -20.43 -2.89 -9.73
N VAL A 52 -20.05 -3.24 -8.51
CA VAL A 52 -20.89 -3.19 -7.30
C VAL A 52 -20.38 -2.15 -6.32
N CYS A 53 -21.28 -1.57 -5.52
CA CYS A 53 -20.90 -0.58 -4.51
C CYS A 53 -19.95 -1.21 -3.50
N GLY A 54 -18.84 -0.53 -3.26
CA GLY A 54 -17.87 -0.80 -2.21
C GLY A 54 -17.21 0.50 -1.81
N HIS A 55 -16.28 0.42 -0.86
CA HIS A 55 -15.66 1.61 -0.29
C HIS A 55 -14.13 1.52 -0.32
N ALA A 56 -13.51 2.69 -0.43
CA ALA A 56 -12.08 2.85 -0.28
C ALA A 56 -11.80 4.09 0.56
N LEU A 57 -10.68 4.09 1.27
CA LEU A 57 -10.16 5.23 2.00
C LEU A 57 -8.93 5.76 1.25
N ILE A 58 -8.99 7.00 0.80
CA ILE A 58 -7.84 7.70 0.23
C ILE A 58 -7.11 8.40 1.37
N VAL A 59 -5.91 7.95 1.68
CA VAL A 59 -5.05 8.51 2.72
C VAL A 59 -3.94 9.31 2.05
N LYS A 60 -3.64 10.49 2.58
CA LYS A 60 -2.51 11.30 2.12
C LYS A 60 -1.27 10.94 2.93
N GLU A 61 -0.35 10.20 2.31
CA GLU A 61 0.95 9.86 2.88
C GLU A 61 2.02 10.76 2.23
N GLY A 62 2.35 11.86 2.90
CA GLY A 62 3.20 12.92 2.34
C GLY A 62 2.54 13.59 1.14
N ASP A 63 3.22 13.60 -0.01
CA ASP A 63 2.69 14.16 -1.26
C ASP A 63 1.86 13.16 -2.08
N LYS A 64 1.79 11.90 -1.64
CA LYS A 64 1.12 10.82 -2.37
C LYS A 64 -0.25 10.52 -1.78
N LYS A 65 -1.21 10.24 -2.67
CA LYS A 65 -2.50 9.66 -2.29
C LYS A 65 -2.38 8.14 -2.41
N VAL A 66 -2.69 7.44 -1.32
CA VAL A 66 -2.70 5.98 -1.25
C VAL A 66 -4.14 5.54 -1.04
N THR A 67 -4.62 4.67 -1.93
CA THR A 67 -5.97 4.12 -1.88
C THR A 67 -5.96 2.81 -1.11
N TYR A 68 -6.73 2.75 -0.03
CA TYR A 68 -6.98 1.56 0.76
C TYR A 68 -8.41 1.06 0.54
N TYR A 69 -8.58 -0.06 -0.15
CA TYR A 69 -9.90 -0.66 -0.34
C TYR A 69 -10.42 -1.23 0.98
N ILE A 70 -11.72 -1.15 1.23
CA ILE A 70 -12.32 -1.67 2.45
C ILE A 70 -13.02 -2.99 2.10
N SER A 71 -12.64 -4.07 2.78
CA SER A 71 -13.32 -5.36 2.64
C SER A 71 -14.58 -5.37 3.50
N ASP A 72 -15.67 -4.85 2.95
CA ASP A 72 -16.96 -4.67 3.63
C ASP A 72 -18.15 -5.29 2.87
N LYS A 73 -19.38 -5.07 3.35
CA LYS A 73 -20.61 -5.54 2.71
C LYS A 73 -21.12 -4.58 1.62
N GLY A 74 -20.29 -3.66 1.17
CA GLY A 74 -20.58 -2.69 0.13
C GLY A 74 -21.77 -1.81 0.47
N GLY A 75 -22.73 -1.70 -0.47
CA GLY A 75 -23.92 -0.85 -0.30
C GLY A 75 -24.82 -1.18 0.90
N LYS A 76 -24.57 -2.27 1.62
CA LYS A 76 -25.29 -2.66 2.84
C LYS A 76 -24.69 -2.07 4.12
N GLU A 77 -23.53 -1.45 4.04
CA GLU A 77 -22.87 -0.82 5.18
C GLU A 77 -23.64 0.44 5.64
N PRO A 78 -23.70 0.71 6.96
CA PRO A 78 -24.47 1.84 7.49
C PRO A 78 -23.93 3.19 7.01
N TYR A 79 -22.63 3.28 6.72
CA TYR A 79 -21.96 4.48 6.21
C TYR A 79 -22.07 4.63 4.69
N HIS A 80 -22.64 3.66 3.96
CA HIS A 80 -22.75 3.73 2.50
C HIS A 80 -23.46 4.99 2.01
N LYS A 81 -24.55 5.39 2.67
CA LYS A 81 -25.32 6.59 2.28
C LYS A 81 -24.47 7.86 2.33
N ALA A 82 -23.50 7.94 3.25
CA ALA A 82 -22.65 9.11 3.41
C ALA A 82 -21.72 9.31 2.20
N CYS A 83 -21.13 8.22 1.69
CA CYS A 83 -20.16 8.29 0.58
C CYS A 83 -20.74 7.93 -0.81
N CYS A 84 -22.05 7.65 -0.92
CA CYS A 84 -22.69 7.29 -2.18
C CYS A 84 -22.97 8.51 -3.08
N THR A 85 -23.18 9.68 -2.47
CA THR A 85 -23.51 10.93 -3.18
C THR A 85 -22.30 11.84 -3.36
N ALA A 86 -21.34 11.81 -2.44
CA ALA A 86 -20.10 12.56 -2.48
C ALA A 86 -19.03 11.84 -1.65
N ASP A 87 -17.76 12.17 -1.83
CA ASP A 87 -16.69 11.70 -0.96
C ASP A 87 -16.79 12.34 0.44
N VAL A 88 -16.34 11.64 1.47
CA VAL A 88 -16.39 12.11 2.87
C VAL A 88 -14.99 12.19 3.45
N ASP A 89 -14.50 13.40 3.72
CA ASP A 89 -13.19 13.63 4.34
C ASP A 89 -13.19 13.36 5.85
N GLY A 90 -12.01 13.15 6.43
CA GLY A 90 -11.84 12.99 7.89
C GLY A 90 -12.42 11.69 8.46
N VAL A 91 -12.66 10.69 7.62
CA VAL A 91 -13.15 9.38 8.04
C VAL A 91 -12.01 8.57 8.61
N LYS A 92 -12.24 7.99 9.79
CA LYS A 92 -11.29 7.08 10.44
C LYS A 92 -11.70 5.64 10.19
N VAL A 93 -10.77 4.84 9.69
CA VAL A 93 -10.96 3.40 9.49
C VAL A 93 -9.89 2.66 10.25
N ALA A 94 -10.30 1.89 11.25
CA ALA A 94 -9.44 0.98 11.98
C ALA A 94 -9.58 -0.43 11.41
N GLY A 95 -8.48 -1.10 11.10
CA GLY A 95 -8.55 -2.48 10.62
C GLY A 95 -7.19 -3.04 10.26
N LYS A 96 -7.20 -4.29 9.80
CA LYS A 96 -6.02 -5.04 9.41
C LYS A 96 -5.66 -4.70 7.96
N VAL A 97 -4.58 -3.95 7.75
CA VAL A 97 -4.11 -3.61 6.40
C VAL A 97 -3.38 -4.81 5.81
N THR A 98 -3.90 -5.32 4.70
CA THR A 98 -3.30 -6.39 3.89
C THR A 98 -3.05 -5.90 2.47
N GLU A 99 -2.25 -6.63 1.71
CA GLU A 99 -2.07 -6.38 0.29
C GLU A 99 -2.63 -7.58 -0.50
N LYS A 100 -3.57 -7.32 -1.41
CA LYS A 100 -4.16 -8.30 -2.30
C LYS A 100 -4.05 -7.77 -3.72
N ASP A 101 -3.48 -8.55 -4.64
CA ASP A 101 -3.33 -8.16 -6.04
C ASP A 101 -2.60 -6.81 -6.25
N GLY A 102 -1.62 -6.50 -5.38
CA GLY A 102 -0.89 -5.22 -5.39
C GLY A 102 -1.70 -4.02 -4.90
N LYS A 103 -2.93 -4.24 -4.40
CA LYS A 103 -3.80 -3.21 -3.81
C LYS A 103 -3.87 -3.36 -2.29
N LYS A 104 -3.77 -2.24 -1.58
CA LYS A 104 -3.93 -2.23 -0.12
C LYS A 104 -5.39 -2.38 0.24
N THR A 105 -5.71 -3.36 1.09
CA THR A 105 -7.07 -3.69 1.52
C THR A 105 -7.14 -3.71 3.05
N ILE A 106 -8.14 -3.07 3.63
CA ILE A 106 -8.43 -3.06 5.06
C ILE A 106 -9.47 -4.16 5.33
N GLU A 107 -9.06 -5.17 6.10
CA GLU A 107 -9.93 -6.21 6.63
C GLU A 107 -10.40 -5.85 8.05
N ASP A 108 -11.53 -6.44 8.48
CA ASP A 108 -12.14 -6.19 9.79
C ASP A 108 -12.31 -4.70 10.11
N ALA A 109 -12.70 -3.94 9.09
CA ALA A 109 -12.73 -2.50 9.13
C ALA A 109 -13.84 -1.95 10.03
N LYS A 110 -13.45 -1.11 11.00
CA LYS A 110 -14.34 -0.28 11.79
C LYS A 110 -14.27 1.16 11.30
N VAL A 111 -15.33 1.59 10.62
CA VAL A 111 -15.44 2.93 10.05
C VAL A 111 -16.10 3.88 11.05
N THR A 112 -15.49 5.04 11.26
CA THR A 112 -16.00 6.13 12.08
C THR A 112 -16.08 7.38 11.21
N LEU A 113 -17.30 7.85 10.96
CA LEU A 113 -17.54 9.09 10.22
C LEU A 113 -17.19 10.30 11.10
N PRO A 114 -16.71 11.41 10.50
CA PRO A 114 -16.59 12.68 11.23
C PRO A 114 -17.97 13.12 11.75
N LYS A 115 -17.98 13.80 12.90
CA LYS A 115 -19.21 14.38 13.49
C LYS A 115 -19.54 15.72 12.85
#